data_AF-A0A7C7AEV1-F1
#
_entry.id   AF-A0A7C7AEV1-F1
#
_cell.length_a   1.000
_cell.length_b   1.000
_cell.length_c   1.000
_cell.angle_alpha   90.00
_cell.angle_beta   90.00
_cell.angle_gamma   90.00
#
_symmetry.space_group_name_H-M   'P 1'
#
loop_
_entity.id
_entity.type
_entity.pdbx_description
1 polymer ?
#
loop_
_entity_poly.entity_id
_entity_poly.type
_entity_poly.pdbx_seq_one_letter_code
_entity_poly.pdbx_strand_id
1 'polypeptide(L)'
;QKEALNYQKACEHAFKYVVSRKKINEDVLKDLHEILVEGIFPGGQYRMVNIQIKNSMHQPPDYVKVYDRMAKYFYDLEHFKGTAVQKAAYAHAQLLKVYPFLEGNGRLARLIMNYILMFDGYMPISIPISRQEEYFKYIDIFKVEKNLSPFEDFLYDLILEAYENYIFMLEN
;
A
#
# COMPACT_ATOMS: atom_id res chain seq x y z
N GLN A 1 11.20 -5.56 -17.21
CA GLN A 1 11.84 -4.23 -17.44
C GLN A 1 10.83 -3.08 -17.32
N LYS A 2 9.68 -3.12 -18.03
CA LYS A 2 8.65 -2.07 -17.98
C LYS A 2 8.03 -1.85 -16.59
N GLU A 3 7.74 -2.92 -15.86
CA GLU A 3 7.15 -2.82 -14.51
C GLU A 3 8.02 -2.08 -13.50
N ALA A 4 9.33 -2.29 -13.54
CA ALA A 4 10.28 -1.61 -12.65
C ALA A 4 10.35 -0.11 -12.98
N LEU A 5 10.38 0.24 -14.27
CA LEU A 5 10.35 1.62 -14.73
C LEU A 5 9.04 2.32 -14.33
N ASN A 6 7.90 1.66 -14.51
CA ASN A 6 6.60 2.19 -14.09
C ASN A 6 6.54 2.40 -12.57
N TYR A 7 7.10 1.47 -11.79
CA TYR A 7 7.19 1.62 -10.34
C TYR A 7 8.04 2.83 -9.95
N GLN A 8 9.21 3.03 -10.57
CA GLN A 8 10.04 4.21 -10.35
C GLN A 8 9.26 5.50 -10.68
N LYS A 9 8.61 5.58 -11.85
CA LYS A 9 7.79 6.74 -12.22
C LYS A 9 6.67 7.01 -11.20
N ALA A 10 6.01 5.96 -10.71
CA ALA A 10 4.95 6.09 -9.72
C ALA A 10 5.48 6.60 -8.38
N CYS A 11 6.66 6.15 -7.95
CA CYS A 11 7.34 6.68 -6.76
C CYS A 11 7.68 8.18 -6.92
N GLU A 12 8.23 8.58 -8.06
CA GLU A 12 8.55 9.98 -8.35
C GLU A 12 7.29 10.87 -8.34
N HIS A 13 6.18 10.36 -8.90
CA HIS A 13 4.90 11.08 -8.92
C HIS A 13 4.27 11.17 -7.53
N ALA A 14 4.30 10.08 -6.75
CA ALA A 14 3.89 10.06 -5.35
C ALA A 14 4.68 11.08 -4.52
N PHE A 15 6.00 11.15 -4.71
CA PHE A 15 6.84 12.12 -4.02
C PHE A 15 6.45 13.57 -4.36
N LYS A 16 6.17 13.90 -5.63
CA LYS A 16 5.67 15.22 -6.03
C LYS A 16 4.36 15.57 -5.30
N TYR A 17 3.43 14.63 -5.22
CA TYR A 17 2.17 14.82 -4.49
C TYR A 17 2.41 15.05 -2.99
N VAL A 18 3.30 14.30 -2.36
CA VAL A 18 3.68 14.49 -0.96
C VAL A 18 4.28 15.89 -0.72
N VAL A 19 5.22 16.33 -1.55
CA VAL A 19 5.84 17.67 -1.44
C VAL A 19 4.80 18.78 -1.61
N SER A 20 3.84 18.60 -2.53
CA SER A 20 2.72 19.53 -2.72
C SER A 20 1.64 19.45 -1.63
N ARG A 21 1.82 18.62 -0.60
CA ARG A 21 0.84 18.38 0.48
C ARG A 21 -0.54 17.92 -0.02
N LYS A 22 -0.59 17.22 -1.17
CA LYS A 22 -1.82 16.59 -1.66
C LYS A 22 -2.17 15.42 -0.73
N LYS A 23 -3.34 15.45 -0.09
CA LYS A 23 -3.78 14.33 0.76
C LYS A 23 -4.13 13.12 -0.11
N ILE A 24 -3.89 11.91 0.41
CA ILE A 24 -4.32 10.68 -0.25
C ILE A 24 -5.86 10.66 -0.38
N ASN A 25 -6.35 10.42 -1.58
CA ASN A 25 -7.76 10.24 -1.89
C ASN A 25 -7.90 9.24 -3.06
N GLU A 26 -9.13 9.01 -3.51
CA GLU A 26 -9.42 8.07 -4.58
C GLU A 26 -8.73 8.41 -5.90
N ASP A 27 -8.71 9.69 -6.28
CA ASP A 27 -8.08 10.13 -7.52
C ASP A 27 -6.56 9.91 -7.46
N VAL A 28 -5.90 10.29 -6.36
CA VAL A 28 -4.47 10.02 -6.18
C VAL A 28 -4.16 8.53 -6.28
N LEU A 29 -4.98 7.68 -5.67
CA LEU A 29 -4.79 6.23 -5.73
C LEU A 29 -4.95 5.69 -7.16
N LYS A 30 -5.93 6.20 -7.92
CA LYS A 30 -6.17 5.83 -9.32
C LYS A 30 -5.09 6.35 -10.26
N ASP A 31 -4.63 7.58 -10.09
CA ASP A 31 -3.50 8.17 -10.83
C ASP A 31 -2.24 7.31 -10.67
N LEU A 32 -1.90 6.96 -9.42
CA LEU A 32 -0.73 6.14 -9.13
C LEU A 32 -0.87 4.73 -9.68
N HIS A 33 -2.08 4.14 -9.61
CA HIS A 33 -2.35 2.85 -10.24
C HIS A 33 -2.16 2.91 -11.75
N GLU A 34 -2.65 3.95 -12.41
CA GLU A 34 -2.49 4.14 -13.86
C GLU A 34 -1.03 4.17 -14.29
N ILE A 35 -0.19 4.91 -13.56
CA ILE A 35 1.26 4.94 -13.82
C ILE A 35 1.88 3.55 -13.62
N LEU A 36 1.50 2.83 -12.55
CA LEU A 36 2.05 1.52 -12.21
C LEU A 36 1.84 0.48 -13.31
N VAL A 37 0.69 0.51 -13.99
CA VAL A 37 0.33 -0.48 -15.01
C VAL A 37 0.39 0.06 -16.44
N GLU A 38 0.91 1.28 -16.63
CA GLU A 38 0.98 1.98 -17.91
C GLU A 38 1.50 1.06 -19.04
N GLY A 39 0.66 0.87 -20.06
CA GLY A 39 0.95 0.06 -21.24
C GLY A 39 1.23 -1.41 -20.94
N ILE A 40 0.69 -1.94 -19.84
CA ILE A 40 0.66 -3.37 -19.49
C ILE A 40 -0.79 -3.79 -19.23
N PHE A 41 -1.52 -3.04 -18.40
CA PHE A 41 -2.93 -3.27 -18.09
C PHE A 41 -3.72 -1.94 -18.11
N PRO A 42 -5.06 -1.98 -18.17
CA PRO A 42 -5.89 -0.80 -17.94
C PRO A 42 -5.65 -0.20 -16.54
N GLY A 43 -5.27 1.09 -16.52
CA GLY A 43 -4.97 1.87 -15.32
C GLY A 43 -6.20 2.57 -14.72
N GLY A 44 -6.09 3.03 -13.48
CA GLY A 44 -7.07 3.92 -12.84
C GLY A 44 -8.51 3.39 -12.63
N GLN A 45 -8.83 2.17 -13.05
CA GLN A 45 -10.21 1.65 -13.05
C GLN A 45 -10.34 0.42 -12.17
N TYR A 46 -11.32 0.43 -11.26
CA TYR A 46 -11.62 -0.74 -10.44
C TYR A 46 -12.10 -1.91 -11.29
N ARG A 47 -11.81 -3.13 -10.81
CA ARG A 47 -12.22 -4.35 -11.49
C ARG A 47 -13.74 -4.46 -11.56
N MET A 48 -14.22 -4.93 -12.70
CA MET A 48 -15.63 -5.22 -12.98
C MET A 48 -15.93 -6.72 -13.02
N VAL A 49 -15.02 -7.52 -12.47
CA VAL A 49 -15.12 -8.99 -12.41
C VAL A 49 -14.65 -9.50 -11.06
N ASN A 50 -15.20 -10.65 -10.67
CA ASN A 50 -14.73 -11.38 -9.51
C ASN A 50 -13.38 -12.03 -9.80
N ILE A 51 -12.53 -12.08 -8.78
CA ILE A 51 -11.18 -12.62 -8.86
C ILE A 51 -10.98 -13.63 -7.75
N GLN A 52 -10.03 -14.54 -7.97
CA GLN A 52 -9.52 -15.44 -6.96
C GLN A 52 -8.01 -15.25 -6.86
N ILE A 53 -7.54 -14.89 -5.67
CA ILE A 53 -6.11 -14.72 -5.43
C ILE A 53 -5.56 -16.11 -5.11
N LYS A 54 -4.66 -16.61 -5.97
CA LYS A 54 -3.97 -17.89 -5.73
C LYS A 54 -3.26 -17.83 -4.37
N ASN A 55 -3.38 -18.91 -3.60
CA ASN A 55 -2.75 -19.06 -2.28
C ASN A 55 -3.17 -18.04 -1.21
N SER A 56 -4.28 -17.32 -1.38
CA SER A 56 -4.83 -16.49 -0.31
C SER A 56 -5.94 -17.23 0.43
N MET A 57 -5.90 -17.20 1.76
CA MET A 57 -6.99 -17.71 2.61
C MET A 57 -8.23 -16.80 2.61
N HIS A 58 -8.14 -15.63 1.97
CA HIS A 58 -9.18 -14.62 1.93
C HIS A 58 -9.67 -14.40 0.49
N GLN A 59 -10.98 -14.45 0.32
CA GLN A 59 -11.62 -14.07 -0.94
C GLN A 59 -11.93 -12.56 -0.94
N PRO A 60 -11.42 -11.79 -1.91
CA PRO A 60 -11.81 -10.40 -2.09
C PRO A 60 -13.33 -10.23 -2.23
N PRO A 61 -13.89 -9.06 -1.89
CA PRO A 61 -15.32 -8.79 -2.06
C PRO A 61 -15.77 -8.98 -3.52
N ASP A 62 -17.07 -9.19 -3.72
CA ASP A 62 -17.64 -9.15 -5.07
C ASP A 62 -17.33 -7.80 -5.75
N TYR A 63 -17.07 -7.80 -7.06
CA TYR A 63 -16.76 -6.59 -7.83
C TYR A 63 -17.83 -5.50 -7.67
N VAL A 64 -19.12 -5.88 -7.54
CA VAL A 64 -20.21 -4.92 -7.33
C VAL A 64 -20.08 -4.14 -6.02
N LYS A 65 -19.34 -4.67 -5.05
CA LYS A 65 -19.09 -4.04 -3.74
C LYS A 65 -17.78 -3.25 -3.71
N VAL A 66 -16.94 -3.32 -4.74
CA VAL A 66 -15.60 -2.71 -4.70
C VAL A 66 -15.68 -1.19 -4.51
N TYR A 67 -16.57 -0.51 -5.22
CA TYR A 67 -16.78 0.93 -5.08
C TYR A 67 -17.17 1.31 -3.65
N ASP A 68 -18.17 0.63 -3.06
CA ASP A 68 -18.59 0.88 -1.67
C ASP A 68 -17.46 0.60 -0.66
N ARG A 69 -16.68 -0.45 -0.89
CA ARG A 69 -15.55 -0.80 -0.02
C ARG A 69 -14.42 0.21 -0.13
N MET A 70 -14.17 0.78 -1.30
CA MET A 70 -13.19 1.83 -1.51
C MET A 70 -13.66 3.17 -0.95
N ALA A 71 -14.93 3.52 -1.07
CA ALA A 71 -15.51 4.68 -0.41
C ALA A 71 -15.35 4.59 1.12
N LYS A 72 -15.67 3.42 1.70
CA LYS A 72 -15.41 3.16 3.13
C LYS A 72 -13.92 3.23 3.48
N TYR A 73 -13.04 2.68 2.64
CA TYR A 73 -11.59 2.74 2.85
C TYR A 73 -11.09 4.17 2.98
N PHE A 74 -11.48 5.07 2.07
CA PHE A 74 -11.09 6.47 2.16
C PHE A 74 -11.73 7.21 3.35
N TYR A 75 -13.00 6.92 3.65
CA TYR A 75 -13.65 7.43 4.87
C TYR A 75 -12.87 7.03 6.13
N ASP A 76 -12.50 5.76 6.25
CA ASP A 76 -11.75 5.24 7.40
C ASP A 76 -10.34 5.85 7.47
N LEU A 77 -9.68 6.10 6.33
CA LEU A 77 -8.38 6.79 6.29
C LEU A 77 -8.46 8.25 6.72
N GLU A 78 -9.52 8.97 6.33
CA GLU A 78 -9.72 10.35 6.72
C GLU A 78 -9.98 10.48 8.22
N HIS A 79 -10.73 9.53 8.80
CA HIS A 79 -11.13 9.53 10.20
C HIS A 79 -10.26 8.63 11.09
N PHE A 80 -9.11 8.17 10.58
CA PHE A 80 -8.25 7.23 11.28
C PHE A 80 -7.72 7.85 12.59
N LYS A 81 -7.80 7.08 13.67
CA LYS A 81 -7.25 7.45 14.99
C LYS A 81 -6.05 6.57 15.29
N GLY A 82 -4.88 7.15 15.42
CA GLY A 82 -3.63 6.43 15.68
C GLY A 82 -2.42 7.18 15.13
N THR A 83 -1.26 6.53 15.16
CA THR A 83 -0.03 7.08 14.60
C THR A 83 -0.01 7.00 13.07
N ALA A 84 0.91 7.74 12.44
CA ALA A 84 1.16 7.68 11.01
C ALA A 84 1.49 6.24 10.54
N VAL A 85 2.27 5.51 11.33
CA VAL A 85 2.68 4.13 11.04
C VAL A 85 1.46 3.19 11.06
N GLN A 86 0.59 3.31 12.06
CA GLN A 86 -0.64 2.53 12.14
C GLN A 86 -1.58 2.84 10.96
N LYS A 87 -1.69 4.12 10.60
CA LYS A 87 -2.47 4.53 9.43
C LYS A 87 -1.91 3.95 8.14
N ALA A 88 -0.58 3.95 7.97
CA ALA A 88 0.09 3.34 6.82
C ALA A 88 -0.12 1.82 6.76
N ALA A 89 -0.02 1.13 7.91
CA ALA A 89 -0.30 -0.30 8.04
C ALA A 89 -1.75 -0.63 7.63
N TYR A 90 -2.71 0.12 8.15
CA TYR A 90 -4.13 -0.04 7.81
C TYR A 90 -4.35 0.21 6.32
N ALA A 91 -3.83 1.32 5.79
CA ALA A 91 -3.99 1.69 4.39
C ALA A 91 -3.50 0.57 3.46
N HIS A 92 -2.34 0.00 3.77
CA HIS A 92 -1.77 -1.10 3.02
C HIS A 92 -2.61 -2.38 3.12
N ALA A 93 -2.86 -2.86 4.35
CA ALA A 93 -3.51 -4.15 4.57
C ALA A 93 -4.97 -4.15 4.11
N GLN A 94 -5.70 -3.05 4.34
CA GLN A 94 -7.09 -2.91 3.92
C GLN A 94 -7.22 -2.80 2.40
N LEU A 95 -6.29 -2.12 1.71
CA LEU A 95 -6.29 -2.08 0.25
C LEU A 95 -6.11 -3.48 -0.35
N LEU A 96 -5.19 -4.29 0.20
CA LEU A 96 -5.02 -5.68 -0.23
C LEU A 96 -6.19 -6.60 0.15
N LYS A 97 -6.97 -6.24 1.17
CA LYS A 97 -8.19 -6.96 1.54
C LYS A 97 -9.35 -6.69 0.58
N VAL A 98 -9.47 -5.45 0.09
CA VAL A 98 -10.47 -5.07 -0.93
C VAL A 98 -10.05 -5.55 -2.32
N TYR A 99 -8.75 -5.46 -2.62
CA TYR A 99 -8.14 -5.82 -3.90
C TYR A 99 -8.88 -5.18 -5.09
N PRO A 100 -8.87 -3.83 -5.19
CA PRO A 100 -9.78 -3.11 -6.06
C PRO A 100 -9.44 -3.19 -7.56
N PHE A 101 -8.19 -3.50 -7.93
CA PHE A 101 -7.77 -3.57 -9.33
C PHE A 101 -7.57 -5.02 -9.80
N LEU A 102 -7.50 -5.25 -11.10
CA LEU A 102 -7.15 -6.56 -11.66
C LEU A 102 -5.69 -6.93 -11.36
N GLU A 103 -4.78 -5.96 -11.52
CA GLU A 103 -3.34 -6.16 -11.39
C GLU A 103 -2.70 -5.01 -10.61
N GLY A 104 -1.43 -5.16 -10.21
CA GLY A 104 -0.68 -4.05 -9.59
C GLY A 104 -1.02 -3.74 -8.12
N ASN A 105 -2.05 -4.35 -7.54
CA ASN A 105 -2.49 -4.09 -6.15
C ASN A 105 -1.37 -4.17 -5.11
N GLY A 106 -0.47 -5.16 -5.21
CA GLY A 106 0.66 -5.29 -4.28
C GLY A 106 1.66 -4.14 -4.36
N ARG A 107 1.98 -3.68 -5.58
CA ARG A 107 2.86 -2.53 -5.80
C ARG A 107 2.19 -1.25 -5.31
N LEU A 108 0.91 -1.09 -5.61
CA LEU A 108 0.14 0.06 -5.17
C LEU A 108 0.02 0.12 -3.65
N ALA A 109 -0.25 -1.00 -2.97
CA ALA A 109 -0.35 -1.05 -1.52
C ALA A 109 0.93 -0.57 -0.83
N ARG A 110 2.10 -1.06 -1.28
CA ARG A 110 3.41 -0.60 -0.77
C ARG A 110 3.67 0.88 -1.08
N LEU A 111 3.28 1.34 -2.27
CA LEU A 111 3.41 2.74 -2.64
C LEU A 111 2.53 3.65 -1.76
N ILE A 112 1.27 3.27 -1.50
CA ILE A 112 0.35 4.03 -0.65
C ILE A 112 0.79 4.02 0.82
N MET A 113 1.33 2.89 1.31
CA MET A 113 1.97 2.82 2.62
C MET A 113 3.06 3.88 2.75
N ASN A 114 4.00 3.88 1.82
CA ASN A 114 5.10 4.86 1.80
C ASN A 114 4.62 6.28 1.55
N TYR A 115 3.56 6.48 0.76
CA TYR A 115 2.93 7.80 0.58
C TYR A 115 2.52 8.38 1.92
N ILE A 116 1.81 7.61 2.75
CA ILE A 116 1.32 8.05 4.06
C ILE A 116 2.49 8.32 5.01
N LEU A 117 3.49 7.42 5.05
CA LEU A 117 4.70 7.61 5.85
C LEU A 117 5.41 8.93 5.47
N MET A 118 5.70 9.12 4.18
CA MET A 118 6.38 10.34 3.69
C MET A 118 5.54 11.60 3.90
N PHE A 119 4.21 11.51 3.77
CA PHE A 119 3.32 12.64 4.05
C PHE A 119 3.42 13.12 5.51
N ASP A 120 3.69 12.20 6.45
CA ASP A 120 3.87 12.52 7.87
C ASP A 120 5.36 12.67 8.27
N GLY A 121 6.27 12.74 7.30
CA GLY A 121 7.69 13.05 7.52
C GLY A 121 8.59 11.85 7.79
N TYR A 122 8.08 10.62 7.64
CA TYR A 122 8.90 9.41 7.76
C TYR A 122 9.64 9.12 6.45
N MET A 123 10.80 8.46 6.54
CA MET A 123 11.45 7.90 5.36
C MET A 123 10.61 6.74 4.78
N PRO A 124 10.60 6.57 3.44
CA PRO A 124 9.97 5.40 2.84
C PRO A 124 10.77 4.14 3.18
N ILE A 125 10.06 3.03 3.40
CA ILE A 125 10.65 1.74 3.72
C ILE A 125 10.48 0.75 2.57
N SER A 126 11.31 -0.30 2.58
CA SER A 126 11.19 -1.43 1.67
C SER A 126 10.95 -2.70 2.47
N ILE A 127 10.13 -3.60 1.93
CA ILE A 127 9.92 -4.94 2.50
C ILE A 127 10.93 -5.87 1.82
N PRO A 128 11.96 -6.35 2.52
CA PRO A 128 13.00 -7.17 1.90
C PRO A 128 12.45 -8.54 1.52
N ILE A 129 13.01 -9.13 0.44
CA ILE A 129 12.61 -10.45 -0.05
C ILE A 129 12.80 -11.53 1.03
N SER A 130 13.82 -11.41 1.87
CA SER A 130 14.09 -12.31 3.00
C SER A 130 12.96 -12.36 4.03
N ARG A 131 12.14 -11.30 4.15
CA ARG A 131 11.01 -11.20 5.09
C ARG A 131 9.65 -11.28 4.40
N GLN A 132 9.62 -11.79 3.16
CA GLN A 132 8.38 -11.88 2.37
C GLN A 132 7.35 -12.82 3.00
N GLU A 133 7.80 -13.92 3.62
CA GLU A 133 6.90 -14.87 4.29
C GLU A 133 6.22 -14.26 5.52
N GLU A 134 6.98 -13.54 6.37
CA GLU A 134 6.45 -12.75 7.49
C GLU A 134 5.41 -11.75 7.01
N TYR A 135 5.76 -10.98 5.97
CA TYR A 135 4.88 -10.00 5.36
C TYR A 135 3.53 -10.61 4.95
N PHE A 136 3.54 -11.71 4.19
CA PHE A 136 2.29 -12.34 3.76
C PHE A 136 1.51 -12.94 4.93
N LYS A 137 2.19 -13.56 5.89
CA LYS A 137 1.57 -14.09 7.12
C LYS A 137 0.80 -13.00 7.87
N TYR A 138 1.42 -11.84 8.10
CA TYR A 138 0.76 -10.75 8.86
C TYR A 138 -0.41 -10.13 8.10
N ILE A 139 -0.30 -10.02 6.77
CA ILE A 139 -1.44 -9.58 5.93
C ILE A 139 -2.60 -10.57 6.00
N ASP A 140 -2.33 -11.88 6.01
CA ASP A 140 -3.39 -12.89 6.10
C ASP A 140 -4.05 -12.93 7.49
N ILE A 141 -3.28 -12.76 8.57
CA ILE A 141 -3.84 -12.56 9.92
C ILE A 141 -4.82 -11.38 9.93
N PHE A 142 -4.44 -10.23 9.37
CA PHE A 142 -5.37 -9.10 9.27
C PHE A 142 -6.61 -9.43 8.45
N LYS A 143 -6.46 -10.14 7.32
CA LYS A 143 -7.59 -10.45 6.45
C LYS A 143 -8.60 -11.37 7.11
N VAL A 144 -8.14 -12.37 7.85
CA VAL A 144 -8.99 -13.36 8.54
C VAL A 144 -9.50 -12.79 9.86
N GLU A 145 -8.58 -12.48 10.77
CA GLU A 145 -8.86 -12.19 12.18
C GLU A 145 -9.16 -10.70 12.44
N LYS A 146 -8.93 -9.83 11.47
CA LYS A 146 -9.02 -8.36 11.62
C LYS A 146 -8.01 -7.79 12.63
N ASN A 147 -7.00 -8.57 13.00
CA ASN A 147 -5.89 -8.15 13.83
C ASN A 147 -4.79 -7.52 12.97
N LEU A 148 -4.60 -6.21 13.09
CA LEU A 148 -3.58 -5.47 12.33
C LEU A 148 -2.24 -5.39 13.06
N SER A 149 -2.22 -5.58 14.39
CA SER A 149 -1.05 -5.34 15.23
C SER A 149 0.22 -6.07 14.78
N PRO A 150 0.19 -7.35 14.35
CA PRO A 150 1.41 -8.00 13.86
C PRO A 150 2.04 -7.31 12.64
N PHE A 151 1.20 -6.73 11.77
CA PHE A 151 1.70 -5.98 10.62
C PHE A 151 2.17 -4.57 11.02
N GLU A 152 1.55 -3.94 12.03
CA GLU A 152 2.04 -2.67 12.59
C GLU A 152 3.44 -2.84 13.18
N ASP A 153 3.64 -3.85 14.03
CA ASP A 153 4.92 -4.17 14.66
C ASP A 153 6.00 -4.43 13.59
N PHE A 154 5.66 -5.20 12.56
CA PHE A 154 6.54 -5.43 11.41
C PHE A 154 6.95 -4.14 10.69
N LEU A 155 6.04 -3.16 10.54
CA LEU A 155 6.41 -1.87 9.95
C LEU A 155 7.29 -1.04 10.88
N TYR A 156 7.07 -1.07 12.19
CA TYR A 156 7.96 -0.39 13.14
C TYR A 156 9.38 -0.94 13.05
N ASP A 157 9.55 -2.27 12.99
CA ASP A 157 10.86 -2.90 12.81
C ASP A 157 11.55 -2.42 11.53
N LEU A 158 10.84 -2.46 10.39
CA LEU A 158 11.40 -2.01 9.10
C LEU A 158 11.76 -0.51 9.10
N ILE A 159 11.00 0.32 9.81
CA ILE A 159 11.30 1.74 9.96
C ILE A 159 12.56 1.95 10.79
N LEU A 160 12.70 1.24 11.91
CA LEU A 160 13.89 1.30 12.76
C LEU A 160 15.13 0.85 11.99
N GLU A 161 15.07 -0.30 11.31
CA GLU A 161 16.15 -0.79 10.44
C GLU A 161 16.53 0.26 9.37
N ALA A 162 15.54 0.92 8.75
CA ALA A 162 15.80 1.96 7.76
C ALA A 162 16.51 3.18 8.36
N TYR A 163 16.11 3.62 9.56
CA TYR A 163 16.77 4.73 10.24
C TYR A 163 18.18 4.38 10.69
N GLU A 164 18.40 3.19 11.26
CA GLU A 164 19.73 2.71 11.66
C GLU A 164 20.69 2.66 10.47
N ASN A 165 20.24 2.09 9.35
CA ASN A 165 21.03 2.06 8.12
C ASN A 165 21.37 3.47 7.62
N TYR A 166 20.42 4.42 7.70
CA TYR A 166 20.66 5.79 7.28
C TYR A 166 21.66 6.51 8.19
N ILE A 167 21.54 6.35 9.51
CA ILE A 167 22.50 6.90 10.47
C ILE A 167 23.89 6.32 10.19
N PHE A 168 24.00 5.01 10.01
CA PHE A 168 25.26 4.35 9.68
C PHE A 168 25.91 4.92 8.41
N MET A 169 25.13 5.16 7.35
CA MET A 169 25.61 5.78 6.10
C MET A 169 26.00 7.26 6.23
N LEU A 170 25.52 7.97 7.25
CA LEU A 170 25.93 9.35 7.51
C LEU A 170 27.20 9.44 8.37
N GLU A 171 27.44 8.42 9.19
CA GLU A 171 28.60 8.34 10.07
C GLU A 171 29.85 7.75 9.38
N ASN A 172 29.67 7.03 8.26
CA ASN A 172 30.73 6.33 7.53
C ASN A 172 30.73 6.71 6.04
#